data_AF-A0A5M0F7S4-F1
#
_entry.id   AF-A0A5M0F7S4-F1
#
_cell.length_a   1.000
_cell.length_b   1.000
_cell.length_c   1.000
_cell.angle_alpha   90.00
_cell.angle_beta   90.00
_cell.angle_gamma   90.00
#
_symmetry.space_group_name_H-M   'P 1'
#
loop_
_entity.id
_entity.type
_entity.pdbx_description
1 polymer ?
#
loop_
_entity_poly.entity_id
_entity_poly.type
_entity_poly.pdbx_seq_one_letter_code
_entity_poly.pdbx_strand_id
1 'polypeptide(L)'
;MLFDIDGIEYNTDDYEQYDMYKQSVVRNVMYKAYRSLRSVVSDNKCQGLKQKEVKEKINNNRSQVYQLLSFTDEEINSIFIFIEKYFPRI
;
A
#
# COMPACT_ATOMS: atom_id res chain seq x y z
N MET A 1 6.28 -8.61 -2.43
CA MET A 1 6.53 -8.01 -1.09
C MET A 1 6.25 -9.06 -0.04
N LEU A 2 7.22 -9.30 0.84
CA LEU A 2 7.12 -10.23 1.96
C LEU A 2 6.82 -9.47 3.25
N PHE A 3 5.92 -9.98 4.08
CA PHE A 3 5.64 -9.43 5.41
C PHE A 3 5.14 -10.51 6.35
N ASP A 4 5.39 -10.33 7.65
CA ASP A 4 4.94 -11.21 8.72
C ASP A 4 3.72 -10.62 9.43
N ILE A 5 2.73 -11.45 9.71
CA ILE A 5 1.67 -11.14 10.68
C ILE A 5 1.56 -12.30 11.66
N ASP A 6 1.82 -12.02 12.93
CA ASP A 6 1.69 -12.98 14.03
C ASP A 6 2.47 -14.29 13.78
N GLY A 7 3.65 -14.20 13.15
CA GLY A 7 4.50 -15.35 12.83
C GLY A 7 4.11 -16.11 11.56
N ILE A 8 3.17 -15.58 10.77
CA ILE A 8 2.80 -16.10 9.46
C ILE A 8 3.35 -15.17 8.39
N GLU A 9 4.23 -15.71 7.55
CA GLU A 9 4.78 -15.00 6.40
C GLU A 9 3.79 -15.00 5.22
N TYR A 10 3.61 -13.82 4.64
CA TYR A 10 2.81 -13.60 3.44
C TYR A 10 3.67 -12.99 2.35
N ASN A 11 3.48 -13.48 1.13
CA ASN A 11 4.02 -12.90 -0.08
C ASN A 11 2.88 -12.36 -0.95
N THR A 12 2.95 -11.08 -1.32
CA THR A 12 1.97 -10.47 -2.22
C THR A 12 1.94 -11.14 -3.61
N ASP A 13 3.03 -11.78 -4.02
CA ASP A 13 3.14 -12.39 -5.35
C ASP A 13 2.35 -13.71 -5.42
N ASP A 14 2.14 -14.36 -4.28
CA ASP A 14 1.36 -15.60 -4.14
C ASP A 14 -0.13 -15.34 -3.84
N TYR A 15 -0.56 -14.08 -3.87
CA TYR A 15 -1.91 -13.67 -3.47
C TYR A 15 -3.03 -14.49 -4.11
N GLU A 16 -2.93 -14.79 -5.41
CA GLU A 16 -3.96 -15.56 -6.14
C GLU A 16 -4.00 -17.04 -5.76
N GLN A 17 -2.93 -17.57 -5.16
CA GLN A 17 -2.81 -18.97 -4.72
C GLN A 17 -3.34 -19.17 -3.29
N TYR A 18 -3.51 -18.08 -2.55
CA TYR A 18 -4.01 -18.11 -1.18
C TYR A 18 -5.51 -18.42 -1.11
N ASP A 19 -5.91 -19.07 -0.02
CA ASP A 19 -7.32 -19.18 0.34
C ASP A 19 -7.95 -17.80 0.62
N MET A 20 -9.28 -17.75 0.66
CA MET A 20 -10.02 -16.49 0.87
C MET A 20 -9.63 -15.76 2.16
N TYR A 21 -9.31 -16.50 3.23
CA TYR A 21 -8.94 -15.90 4.50
C TYR A 21 -7.60 -15.17 4.38
N LYS A 22 -6.59 -15.86 3.86
CA LYS A 22 -5.25 -15.28 3.61
C LYS A 22 -5.31 -14.15 2.60
N GLN A 23 -6.11 -14.26 1.53
CA GLN A 23 -6.34 -13.15 0.61
C GLN A 23 -6.92 -11.92 1.32
N SER A 24 -7.91 -12.10 2.20
CA SER A 24 -8.49 -11.00 2.98
C SER A 24 -7.44 -10.33 3.87
N VAL A 25 -6.57 -11.12 4.52
CA VAL A 25 -5.47 -10.62 5.34
C VAL A 25 -4.51 -9.76 4.51
N VAL A 26 -4.02 -10.28 3.38
CA VAL A 26 -3.12 -9.55 2.47
C VAL A 26 -3.78 -8.26 1.97
N ARG A 27 -5.04 -8.32 1.52
CA ARG A 27 -5.78 -7.14 1.07
C ARG A 27 -5.84 -6.06 2.16
N ASN A 28 -6.12 -6.45 3.40
CA ASN A 28 -6.22 -5.51 4.50
C ASN A 28 -4.88 -4.85 4.84
N VAL A 29 -3.79 -5.61 4.82
CA VAL A 29 -2.44 -5.04 5.03
C VAL A 29 -2.08 -4.07 3.92
N MET A 30 -2.23 -4.49 2.66
CA MET A 30 -1.89 -3.65 1.51
C MET A 30 -2.72 -2.37 1.48
N TYR A 31 -4.02 -2.46 1.78
CA TYR A 31 -4.89 -1.30 1.86
C TYR A 31 -4.50 -0.36 3.02
N LYS A 32 -4.15 -0.88 4.20
CA LYS A 32 -3.65 -0.07 5.31
C LYS A 32 -2.34 0.62 4.95
N ALA A 33 -1.41 -0.08 4.32
CA ALA A 33 -0.14 0.49 3.86
C ALA A 33 -0.36 1.64 2.87
N TYR A 34 -1.24 1.44 1.88
CA TYR A 34 -1.64 2.50 0.95
C TYR A 34 -2.32 3.69 1.64
N ARG A 35 -3.20 3.44 2.61
CA ARG A 35 -3.85 4.51 3.39
C ARG A 35 -2.82 5.34 4.17
N SER A 36 -1.80 4.70 4.72
CA SER A 36 -0.69 5.39 5.39
C SER A 36 0.06 6.28 4.40
N LEU A 37 0.45 5.76 3.22
CA LEU A 37 1.06 6.57 2.17
C LEU A 37 0.19 7.77 1.80
N ARG A 38 -1.09 7.54 1.50
CA ARG A 38 -2.05 8.61 1.18
C ARG A 38 -2.13 9.66 2.28
N SER A 39 -2.07 9.26 3.56
CA SER A 39 -2.18 10.19 4.68
C SER A 39 -0.99 11.15 4.77
N VAL A 40 0.21 10.72 4.35
CA VAL A 40 1.41 11.56 4.34
C VAL A 40 1.28 12.72 3.34
N VAL A 41 0.63 12.48 2.20
CA VAL A 41 0.49 13.46 1.11
C VAL A 41 -0.89 14.13 1.02
N SER A 42 -1.79 13.80 1.95
CA SER A 42 -3.11 14.43 2.03
C SER A 42 -3.04 15.67 2.90
N ASP A 43 -2.98 16.83 2.26
CA ASP A 43 -3.00 18.15 2.92
C ASP A 43 -4.30 18.36 3.74
N ASN A 44 -5.38 17.66 3.37
CA ASN A 44 -6.64 17.67 4.08
C ASN A 44 -7.27 16.27 4.12
N LYS A 45 -7.60 15.76 5.33
CA LYS A 45 -8.18 14.42 5.52
C LYS A 45 -9.53 14.23 4.81
N CYS A 46 -10.20 15.34 4.47
CA CYS A 46 -11.47 15.34 3.73
C CYS A 46 -11.29 15.36 2.21
N GLN A 47 -10.09 15.59 1.67
CA GLN A 47 -9.87 15.51 0.23
C GLN A 47 -9.73 14.05 -0.22
N GLY A 48 -10.68 13.64 -1.07
CA GLY A 48 -10.64 12.40 -1.81
C GLY A 48 -9.56 12.43 -2.89
N LEU A 49 -8.28 12.30 -2.54
CA LEU A 49 -7.22 12.10 -3.54
C LEU A 49 -7.43 10.75 -4.24
N LYS A 50 -7.45 10.78 -5.56
CA LYS A 50 -7.47 9.59 -6.40
C LYS A 50 -6.12 8.89 -6.33
N GLN A 51 -6.10 7.58 -6.57
CA GLN A 51 -4.88 6.79 -6.55
C GLN A 51 -3.72 7.37 -7.38
N LYS A 52 -4.00 7.86 -8.60
CA LYS A 52 -3.00 8.47 -9.48
C LYS A 52 -2.35 9.71 -8.85
N GLU A 53 -3.14 10.56 -8.21
CA GLU A 53 -2.67 11.78 -7.54
C GLU A 53 -1.81 11.45 -6.32
N VAL A 54 -2.20 10.40 -5.56
CA VAL A 54 -1.39 9.89 -4.44
C VAL A 54 -0.04 9.40 -4.95
N LYS A 55 -0.02 8.62 -6.04
CA LYS A 55 1.23 8.11 -6.65
C LYS A 55 2.15 9.23 -7.09
N GLU A 56 1.62 10.25 -7.77
CA GLU A 56 2.39 11.42 -8.21
C GLU A 56 2.95 12.22 -7.02
N LYS A 57 2.12 12.52 -6.01
CA LYS A 57 2.57 13.25 -4.82
C LYS A 57 3.62 12.50 -4.01
N ILE A 58 3.47 11.17 -3.87
CA ILE A 58 4.44 10.32 -3.17
C ILE A 58 5.79 10.30 -3.90
N ASN A 59 5.77 10.19 -5.24
CA ASN A 59 7.01 10.23 -6.02
C ASN A 59 7.72 11.58 -5.93
N ASN A 60 6.97 12.68 -5.84
CA ASN A 60 7.55 14.02 -5.66
C ASN A 60 8.03 14.30 -4.23
N ASN A 61 7.53 13.58 -3.22
CA ASN A 61 7.82 13.79 -1.81
C ASN A 61 8.37 12.51 -1.13
N ARG A 62 9.17 11.71 -1.84
CA ARG A 62 9.71 10.44 -1.32
C ARG A 62 10.46 10.59 0.00
N SER A 63 11.21 11.68 0.16
CA SER A 63 11.95 11.99 1.39
C SER A 63 11.04 12.05 2.62
N GLN A 64 9.87 12.66 2.51
CA GLN A 64 8.89 12.76 3.59
C GLN A 64 8.27 11.39 3.90
N VAL A 65 8.07 10.56 2.88
CA VAL A 65 7.57 9.20 3.06
C VAL A 65 8.56 8.36 3.84
N TYR A 66 9.86 8.35 3.49
CA TYR A 66 10.86 7.58 4.24
C TYR A 66 11.01 8.04 5.69
N GLN A 67 10.87 9.34 5.94
CA GLN A 67 10.96 9.89 7.30
C GLN A 67 9.79 9.45 8.18
N LEU A 68 8.60 9.24 7.60
CA LEU A 68 7.37 8.97 8.36
C LEU A 68 6.94 7.51 8.31
N LEU A 69 7.30 6.80 7.23
CA LEU A 69 6.95 5.42 6.96
C LEU A 69 8.24 4.71 6.56
N SER A 70 8.65 3.71 7.34
CA SER A 70 9.88 2.94 7.12
C SER A 70 9.83 2.02 5.89
N PHE A 71 9.07 2.37 4.86
CA PHE A 71 8.98 1.64 3.61
C PHE A 71 10.15 1.99 2.69
N THR A 72 10.70 0.98 2.06
CA THR A 72 11.62 1.08 0.93
C THR A 72 10.89 1.48 -0.35
N ASP A 73 11.63 1.90 -1.37
CA ASP A 73 11.06 2.19 -2.69
C ASP A 73 10.38 0.98 -3.34
N GLU A 74 10.96 -0.20 -3.16
CA GLU A 74 10.44 -1.45 -3.69
C GLU A 74 9.10 -1.79 -3.04
N GLU A 75 8.97 -1.57 -1.73
CA GLU A 75 7.71 -1.75 -1.02
C GLU A 75 6.66 -0.73 -1.44
N ILE A 76 7.02 0.56 -1.56
CA ILE A 76 6.10 1.60 -2.06
C ILE A 76 5.56 1.23 -3.44
N ASN A 77 6.44 0.81 -4.36
CA ASN A 77 6.05 0.37 -5.70
C ASN A 77 5.16 -0.88 -5.65
N SER A 78 5.51 -1.87 -4.82
CA SER A 78 4.72 -3.09 -4.62
C SER A 78 3.32 -2.77 -4.11
N ILE A 79 3.20 -1.82 -3.18
CA ILE A 79 1.92 -1.33 -2.67
C ILE A 79 1.09 -0.73 -3.80
N PHE A 80 1.66 0.18 -4.60
CA PHE A 80 0.90 0.76 -5.71
C PHE A 80 0.44 -0.30 -6.72
N ILE A 81 1.33 -1.19 -7.16
CA ILE A 81 0.99 -2.26 -8.12
C ILE A 81 -0.16 -3.13 -7.59
N PHE A 82 -0.10 -3.52 -6.31
CA PHE A 82 -1.15 -4.33 -5.70
C PHE A 82 -2.49 -3.60 -5.63
N ILE A 83 -2.48 -2.32 -5.25
CA ILE A 83 -3.69 -1.51 -5.14
C ILE A 83 -4.32 -1.26 -6.51
N GLU A 84 -3.51 -0.96 -7.53
CA GLU A 84 -3.97 -0.79 -8.93
C GLU A 84 -4.68 -2.06 -9.43
N LYS A 85 -4.14 -3.25 -9.09
CA LYS A 85 -4.69 -4.54 -9.52
C LYS A 85 -5.96 -4.94 -8.76
N TYR A 86 -5.97 -4.85 -7.45
CA TYR A 86 -7.01 -5.47 -6.60
C TYR A 86 -8.03 -4.48 -6.00
N PHE A 87 -7.79 -3.18 -6.16
CA PHE A 87 -8.68 -2.11 -5.70
C PHE A 87 -8.85 -1.01 -6.76
N PRO A 88 -9.42 -1.31 -7.94
CA PRO A 88 -9.50 -0.36 -9.06
C PRO A 88 -10.46 0.83 -8.85
N ARG A 89 -11.16 0.90 -7.70
CA ARG A 89 -12.21 1.88 -7.41
C ARG A 89 -11.82 2.94 -6.36
N ILE A 90 -10.57 2.97 -5.91
CA ILE A 90 -10.05 3.94 -4.92
C ILE A 90 -9.17 5.02 -5.53
#